data_AF-A0A258XBW4-F1
#
_entry.id   AF-A0A258XBW4-F1
#
_cell.length_a   1.000
_cell.length_b   1.000
_cell.length_c   1.000
_cell.angle_alpha   90.00
_cell.angle_beta   90.00
_cell.angle_gamma   90.00
#
_symmetry.space_group_name_H-M   'P 1'
#
loop_
_entity.id
_entity.type
_entity.pdbx_description
1 polymer ?
#
loop_
_entity_poly.entity_id
_entity_poly.type
_entity_poly.pdbx_seq_one_letter_code
_entity_poly.pdbx_strand_id
1 'polypeptide(L)'
;MKLKNFNDYLKKRLNSEEIKEIENQAEMEFEFLKALQEDVAQIVGDYMLKNKIGFNELVRRLNTTPAQVSKVQKGSANLTLSSLAHIAALFNKKPHIVFEDFQKT
;
A
#
# COMPACT_ATOMS: atom_id res chain seq x y z
N MET A 1 -38.23 -13.76 -9.81
CA MET A 1 -37.67 -12.73 -10.72
C MET A 1 -36.16 -12.69 -10.49
N LYS A 2 -35.31 -13.06 -11.47
CA LYS A 2 -33.85 -12.95 -11.31
C LYS A 2 -33.44 -11.51 -11.60
N LEU A 3 -32.99 -10.81 -10.56
CA LEU A 3 -32.43 -9.47 -10.69
C LEU A 3 -31.12 -9.55 -11.50
N LYS A 4 -30.93 -8.62 -12.44
CA LYS A 4 -29.67 -8.50 -13.19
C LYS A 4 -28.55 -8.18 -12.20
N ASN A 5 -27.46 -8.92 -12.28
CA ASN A 5 -26.29 -8.68 -11.42
C ASN A 5 -25.45 -7.53 -11.98
N PHE A 6 -24.49 -7.03 -11.21
CA PHE A 6 -23.62 -5.91 -11.60
C PHE A 6 -22.93 -6.13 -12.96
N ASN A 7 -22.49 -7.36 -13.25
CA ASN A 7 -21.83 -7.73 -14.50
C ASN A 7 -22.77 -7.60 -15.71
N ASP A 8 -24.06 -7.86 -15.53
CA ASP A 8 -25.08 -7.67 -16.57
C ASP A 8 -25.28 -6.18 -16.93
N TYR A 9 -24.93 -5.25 -16.03
CA TYR A 9 -24.94 -3.81 -16.29
C TYR A 9 -23.64 -3.33 -16.96
N LEU A 10 -22.49 -3.91 -16.58
CA LEU A 10 -21.19 -3.62 -17.21
C LEU A 10 -21.20 -3.98 -18.70
N LYS A 11 -21.65 -5.20 -19.04
CA LYS A 11 -21.72 -5.71 -20.43
C LYS A 11 -22.65 -4.92 -21.36
N LYS A 12 -23.49 -4.03 -20.82
CA LYS A 12 -24.34 -3.14 -21.61
C LYS A 12 -23.65 -1.84 -22.02
N ARG A 13 -22.59 -1.47 -21.30
CA ARG A 13 -21.90 -0.17 -21.46
C ARG A 13 -20.47 -0.34 -21.96
N LEU A 14 -19.88 -1.50 -21.71
CA LEU A 14 -18.51 -1.83 -22.07
C LEU A 14 -18.48 -3.17 -22.81
N ASN A 15 -17.57 -3.28 -23.77
CA ASN A 15 -17.28 -4.53 -24.45
C ASN A 15 -16.36 -5.42 -23.57
N SER A 16 -16.20 -6.69 -23.95
CA SER A 16 -15.42 -7.64 -23.15
C SER A 16 -13.93 -7.32 -23.07
N GLU A 17 -13.37 -6.62 -24.06
CA GLU A 17 -11.96 -6.20 -24.05
C GLU A 17 -11.74 -5.06 -23.06
N GLU A 18 -12.63 -4.06 -23.05
CA GLU A 18 -12.62 -2.94 -22.10
C GLU A 18 -12.79 -3.42 -20.65
N ILE A 19 -13.67 -4.40 -20.41
CA ILE A 19 -13.85 -4.99 -19.08
C ILE A 19 -12.55 -5.66 -18.62
N LYS A 20 -11.90 -6.43 -19.51
CA LYS A 20 -10.65 -7.13 -19.20
C LYS A 20 -9.50 -6.16 -18.96
N GLU A 21 -9.43 -5.07 -19.71
CA GLU A 21 -8.42 -4.02 -19.51
C GLU A 21 -8.55 -3.37 -18.12
N ILE A 22 -9.78 -3.02 -17.73
CA ILE A 22 -10.07 -2.43 -16.40
C ILE A 22 -9.73 -3.42 -15.28
N GLU A 23 -10.10 -4.70 -15.44
CA GLU A 23 -9.76 -5.75 -14.47
C GLU A 23 -8.23 -5.89 -14.32
N ASN A 24 -7.49 -5.92 -15.44
CA ASN A 24 -6.04 -5.97 -15.42
C ASN A 24 -5.42 -4.73 -14.74
N GLN A 25 -5.93 -3.53 -15.01
CA GLN A 25 -5.48 -2.31 -14.36
C GLN A 25 -5.72 -2.35 -12.84
N ALA A 26 -6.89 -2.80 -12.41
CA ALA A 26 -7.22 -2.90 -11.00
C ALA A 26 -6.33 -3.92 -10.26
N GLU A 27 -6.03 -5.06 -10.90
CA GLU A 27 -5.08 -6.04 -10.36
C GLU A 27 -3.67 -5.43 -10.21
N MET A 28 -3.17 -4.77 -11.26
CA MET A 28 -1.86 -4.11 -11.22
C MET A 28 -1.81 -3.02 -10.14
N GLU A 29 -2.84 -2.18 -10.04
CA GLU A 29 -2.92 -1.14 -9.02
C GLU A 29 -2.85 -1.74 -7.61
N PHE A 30 -3.58 -2.84 -7.37
CA PHE A 30 -3.53 -3.55 -6.10
C PHE A 30 -2.14 -4.10 -5.80
N GLU A 31 -1.52 -4.78 -6.77
CA GLU A 31 -0.17 -5.33 -6.64
C GLU A 31 0.86 -4.23 -6.34
N PHE A 32 0.82 -3.11 -7.06
CA PHE A 32 1.76 -2.00 -6.87
C PHE A 32 1.56 -1.31 -5.52
N LEU A 33 0.31 -1.08 -5.11
CA LEU A 33 0.01 -0.53 -3.79
C LEU A 33 0.53 -1.46 -2.70
N LYS A 34 0.34 -2.77 -2.86
CA LYS A 34 0.80 -3.75 -1.89
C LYS A 34 2.32 -3.76 -1.76
N ALA A 35 3.04 -3.73 -2.89
CA ALA A 35 4.50 -3.63 -2.91
C ALA A 35 5.00 -2.40 -2.14
N LEU A 36 4.43 -1.21 -2.41
CA LEU A 36 4.78 0.02 -1.69
C LEU A 36 4.52 -0.10 -0.17
N GLN A 37 3.42 -0.74 0.22
CA GLN A 37 3.10 -0.95 1.64
C GLN A 37 4.09 -1.90 2.32
N GLU A 38 4.53 -2.94 1.62
CA GLU A 38 5.50 -3.91 2.10
C GLU A 38 6.90 -3.29 2.25
N ASP A 39 7.33 -2.47 1.30
CA ASP A 39 8.61 -1.75 1.38
C ASP A 39 8.67 -0.88 2.64
N VAL A 40 7.59 -0.15 2.92
CA VAL A 40 7.52 0.69 4.12
C VAL A 40 7.51 -0.16 5.39
N ALA A 41 6.79 -1.28 5.39
CA ALA A 41 6.77 -2.21 6.51
C ALA A 41 8.17 -2.76 6.81
N GLN A 42 8.91 -3.12 5.76
CA GLN A 42 10.28 -3.62 5.86
C GLN A 42 11.21 -2.54 6.44
N ILE A 43 11.17 -1.32 5.91
CA ILE A 43 12.01 -0.20 6.40
C ILE A 43 11.74 0.08 7.89
N VAL A 44 10.47 0.00 8.30
CA VAL A 44 10.06 0.17 9.71
C VAL A 44 10.60 -0.97 10.57
N GLY A 45 10.50 -2.22 10.11
CA GLY A 45 11.06 -3.39 10.77
C GLY A 45 12.57 -3.28 10.98
N ASP A 46 13.30 -2.89 9.92
CA ASP A 46 14.75 -2.69 9.96
C ASP A 46 15.14 -1.59 10.95
N TYR A 47 14.40 -0.48 10.98
CA TYR A 47 14.62 0.59 11.95
C TYR A 47 14.42 0.09 13.39
N MET A 48 13.37 -0.70 13.64
CA MET A 48 13.12 -1.26 14.97
C MET A 48 14.24 -2.18 15.43
N LEU A 49 14.70 -3.08 14.55
CA LEU A 49 15.80 -4.00 14.83
C LEU A 49 17.11 -3.24 15.09
N LYS A 50 17.48 -2.30 14.21
CA LYS A 50 18.72 -1.52 14.32
C LYS A 50 18.78 -0.70 15.60
N ASN A 51 17.66 -0.12 16.01
CA ASN A 51 17.59 0.74 17.20
C ASN A 51 17.17 -0.01 18.47
N LYS A 52 16.93 -1.33 18.39
CA LYS A 52 16.46 -2.18 19.49
C LYS A 52 15.19 -1.63 20.17
N ILE A 53 14.25 -1.12 19.37
CA ILE A 53 12.99 -0.57 19.88
C ILE A 53 11.82 -1.52 19.63
N GLY A 54 10.90 -1.56 20.59
CA GLY A 54 9.65 -2.29 20.47
C GLY A 54 8.51 -1.46 19.87
N PHE A 55 7.36 -2.10 19.68
CA PHE A 55 6.16 -1.49 19.10
C PHE A 55 5.70 -0.22 19.83
N ASN A 56 5.62 -0.26 21.17
CA ASN A 56 5.16 0.89 21.96
C ASN A 56 6.08 2.12 21.82
N GLU A 57 7.38 1.88 21.68
CA GLU A 57 8.34 2.96 21.46
C GLU A 57 8.21 3.54 20.05
N LEU A 58 7.98 2.71 19.04
CA LEU A 58 7.69 3.17 17.68
C LEU A 58 6.41 4.03 17.62
N VAL A 59 5.34 3.60 18.31
CA VAL A 59 4.08 4.38 18.46
C VAL A 59 4.36 5.76 19.02
N ARG A 60 5.18 5.86 20.08
CA ARG A 60 5.57 7.14 20.69
C ARG A 60 6.37 8.01 19.72
N ARG A 61 7.38 7.44 19.06
CA ARG A 61 8.25 8.18 18.14
C ARG A 61 7.52 8.70 16.90
N LEU A 62 6.62 7.90 16.34
CA LEU A 62 5.80 8.32 15.20
C LEU A 62 4.66 9.25 15.61
N ASN A 63 4.39 9.40 16.91
CA ASN A 63 3.30 10.21 17.45
C ASN A 63 1.95 9.86 16.78
N THR A 64 1.65 8.57 16.72
CA THR A 64 0.43 8.05 16.09
C THR A 64 -0.23 6.96 16.93
N THR A 65 -1.38 6.45 16.50
CA THR A 65 -2.12 5.41 17.22
C THR A 65 -1.49 4.02 17.02
N PRO A 66 -1.58 3.13 18.02
CA PRO A 66 -1.18 1.72 17.89
C PRO A 66 -1.80 1.02 16.68
N ALA A 67 -3.06 1.31 16.38
CA ALA A 67 -3.75 0.72 15.24
C ALA A 67 -3.10 1.09 13.90
N GLN A 68 -2.68 2.35 13.74
CA GLN A 68 -1.95 2.79 12.55
C GLN A 68 -0.58 2.13 12.45
N VAL A 69 0.21 2.11 13.54
CA VAL A 69 1.53 1.43 13.52
C VAL A 69 1.39 -0.06 13.22
N SER A 70 0.36 -0.73 13.74
CA SER A 70 0.10 -2.14 13.46
C SER A 70 -0.18 -2.38 11.97
N LYS A 71 -0.96 -1.51 11.32
CA LYS A 71 -1.19 -1.60 9.86
C LYS A 71 0.10 -1.36 9.07
N VAL A 72 0.94 -0.42 9.52
CA VAL A 72 2.23 -0.13 8.88
C VAL A 72 3.13 -1.36 8.94
N GLN A 73 3.29 -1.96 10.11
CA GLN A 73 4.11 -3.18 10.28
C GLN A 73 3.59 -4.38 9.48
N LYS A 74 2.28 -4.46 9.25
CA LYS A 74 1.66 -5.53 8.45
C LYS A 74 1.69 -5.27 6.94
N GLY A 75 2.21 -4.13 6.49
CA GLY A 75 2.16 -3.73 5.08
C GLY A 75 0.72 -3.63 4.56
N SER A 76 -0.18 -3.06 5.37
CA SER A 76 -1.59 -2.84 5.01
C SER A 76 -2.07 -1.44 5.38
N ALA A 77 -1.14 -0.54 5.67
CA ALA A 77 -1.44 0.85 5.96
C ALA A 77 -1.65 1.65 4.68
N ASN A 78 -2.77 2.36 4.60
CA ASN A 78 -2.96 3.40 3.61
C ASN A 78 -2.23 4.66 4.06
N LEU A 79 -1.00 4.81 3.58
CA LEU A 79 -0.11 5.91 3.93
C LEU A 79 -0.23 7.04 2.93
N THR A 80 -0.30 8.27 3.43
CA THR A 80 -0.16 9.46 2.59
C THR A 80 1.32 9.76 2.37
N LEU A 81 1.66 10.55 1.34
CA LEU A 81 3.03 11.04 1.15
C LEU A 81 3.54 11.84 2.37
N SER A 82 2.66 12.56 3.06
CA SER A 82 3.00 13.25 4.31
C SER A 82 3.38 12.27 5.42
N SER A 83 2.63 11.17 5.56
CA SER A 83 2.95 10.10 6.51
C SER A 83 4.29 9.45 6.20
N LEU A 84 4.60 9.21 4.91
CA LEU A 84 5.90 8.68 4.48
C LEU A 84 7.05 9.65 4.78
N ALA A 85 6.86 10.94 4.52
CA ALA A 85 7.87 11.95 4.82
C ALA A 85 8.16 12.02 6.33
N HIS A 86 7.13 11.93 7.18
CA HIS A 86 7.27 11.87 8.63
C HIS A 86 8.04 10.65 9.11
N ILE A 87 7.68 9.46 8.61
CA ILE A 87 8.39 8.21 8.89
C ILE A 87 9.87 8.33 8.45
N ALA A 88 10.12 8.82 7.23
CA ALA A 88 11.46 8.94 6.69
C ALA A 88 12.32 9.94 7.49
N ALA A 89 11.76 11.06 7.93
CA ALA A 89 12.42 12.03 8.79
C ALA A 89 12.84 11.40 10.14
N LEU A 90 11.96 10.62 10.78
CA LEU A 90 12.29 9.88 12.00
C LEU A 90 13.46 8.91 11.80
N PHE A 91 13.56 8.33 10.61
CA PHE A 91 14.60 7.35 10.27
C PHE A 91 15.88 7.99 9.74
N ASN A 92 15.92 9.33 9.66
CA ASN A 92 16.98 10.10 9.02
C ASN A 92 17.28 9.61 7.59
N LYS A 93 16.22 9.32 6.83
CA LYS A 93 16.27 8.87 5.43
C LYS A 93 15.54 9.87 4.54
N LYS A 94 16.05 10.07 3.33
CA LYS A 94 15.37 10.83 2.29
C LYS A 94 14.55 9.84 1.43
N PRO A 95 13.22 9.99 1.35
CA PRO A 95 12.41 9.17 0.46
C PRO A 95 12.68 9.55 -1.01
N HIS A 96 12.74 8.56 -1.89
CA HIS A 96 12.87 8.74 -3.33
C HIS A 96 12.05 7.64 -4.03
N ILE A 97 11.27 8.02 -5.05
CA ILE A 97 10.40 7.10 -5.79
C ILE A 97 11.00 6.94 -7.19
N VAL A 98 11.17 5.68 -7.60
CA VAL A 98 11.59 5.27 -8.94
C VAL A 98 10.52 4.34 -9.47
N PHE A 99 10.08 4.56 -10.71
CA PHE A 99 9.17 3.65 -11.41
C PHE A 99 9.99 2.75 -12.33
N GLU A 100 9.77 1.44 -12.23
CA GLU A 100 10.42 0.42 -13.05
C GLU A 100 9.40 -0.17 -14.03
N ASP A 101 9.90 -0.70 -15.16
CA ASP A 101 9.04 -1.38 -16.13
C ASP A 101 8.45 -2.65 -15.50
N PHE A 102 7.13 -2.71 -15.40
CA PHE A 102 6.43 -3.89 -14.90
C PHE A 102 6.07 -4.82 -16.06
N GLN A 103 6.63 -6.03 -16.04
CA GLN A 103 6.25 -7.11 -16.96
C GLN A 103 5.49 -8.17 -16.15
N LYS A 104 4.19 -8.33 -16.44
CA LYS A 104 3.37 -9.39 -15.83
C LYS A 104 3.84 -10.73 -16.41
N THR A 105 4.59 -11.51 -15.62
CA THR A 105 5.00 -12.89 -15.97
C THR A 105 3.83 -13.85 -16.05
#